data_AF-D2I1I3-F1
#
_entry.id   AF-D2I1I3-F1
#
_cell.length_a   1.000
_cell.length_b   1.000
_cell.length_c   1.000
_cell.angle_alpha   90.00
_cell.angle_beta   90.00
_cell.angle_gamma   90.00
#
_symmetry.space_group_name_H-M   'P 1'
#
loop_
_entity.id
_entity.type
_entity.pdbx_description
1 polymer ?
#
loop_
_entity_poly.entity_id
_entity_poly.type
_entity_poly.pdbx_seq_one_letter_code
_entity_poly.pdbx_strand_id
1 'polypeptide(L)'
;RQPKYPQKSAPRRNKFDPYAIIKPPTTESAMKKTADNNTLLFIVDVKINKRQIEQPMKKLSDIDVVKVNTLIKPDKENKAYVQLAPDYGAWDVDPTKVGSSKPSPAG
;
A
#
# COMPACT_ATOMS: atom_id res chain seq x y z
N ARG A 1 -10.68 30.80 16.03
CA ARG A 1 -11.92 30.51 16.79
C ARG A 1 -11.57 29.67 18.02
N GLN A 2 -12.04 30.03 19.21
CA GLN A 2 -11.86 29.27 20.45
C GLN A 2 -13.25 28.86 20.98
N PRO A 3 -13.76 27.68 20.61
CA PRO A 3 -15.09 27.26 21.04
C PRO A 3 -15.07 26.85 22.52
N LYS A 4 -16.15 27.16 23.24
CA LYS A 4 -16.32 26.85 24.68
C LYS A 4 -16.53 25.35 24.96
N TYR A 5 -16.91 24.58 23.95
CA TYR A 5 -17.11 23.14 24.01
C TYR A 5 -16.63 22.48 22.70
N PRO A 6 -16.12 21.23 22.76
CA PRO A 6 -15.70 20.51 21.58
C PRO A 6 -16.91 20.14 20.71
N GLN A 7 -16.79 20.24 19.38
CA GLN A 7 -17.86 19.86 18.44
C GLN A 7 -18.15 18.35 18.42
N LYS A 8 -17.22 17.52 18.90
CA LYS A 8 -17.38 16.06 19.02
C LYS A 8 -16.84 15.64 20.38
N SER A 9 -17.56 14.74 21.05
CA SER A 9 -17.20 14.20 22.36
C SER A 9 -15.95 13.32 22.32
N ALA A 10 -15.65 12.72 21.18
CA ALA A 10 -14.48 11.87 20.98
C ALA A 10 -13.72 12.24 19.69
N PRO A 11 -12.38 12.09 19.68
CA PRO A 11 -11.59 12.23 18.47
C PRO A 11 -11.99 11.13 17.46
N ARG A 12 -12.05 11.49 16.18
CA ARG A 12 -12.41 10.54 15.12
C ARG A 12 -11.25 9.57 14.90
N ARG A 13 -11.51 8.27 14.97
CA ARG A 13 -10.54 7.25 14.55
C ARG A 13 -10.29 7.34 13.04
N ASN A 14 -9.03 7.25 12.63
CA ASN A 14 -8.69 7.10 11.21
C ASN A 14 -9.35 5.82 10.69
N LYS A 15 -10.30 5.95 9.76
CA LYS A 15 -10.96 4.82 9.09
C LYS A 15 -10.06 4.11 8.09
N PHE A 16 -8.94 4.72 7.77
CA PHE A 16 -8.03 4.23 6.75
C PHE A 16 -7.02 3.30 7.38
N ASP A 17 -7.10 2.03 7.01
CA ASP A 17 -6.16 1.00 7.44
C ASP A 17 -4.92 1.04 6.51
N PRO A 18 -3.72 1.34 7.03
CA PRO A 18 -2.47 1.24 6.25
C PRO A 18 -2.24 -0.15 5.65
N TYR A 19 -2.91 -1.18 6.19
CA TYR A 19 -2.81 -2.57 5.78
C TYR A 19 -3.86 -2.97 4.73
N ALA A 20 -4.61 -2.01 4.16
CA ALA A 20 -5.56 -2.26 3.07
C ALA A 20 -4.89 -2.49 1.69
N ILE A 21 -3.62 -2.93 1.66
CA ILE A 21 -2.95 -3.37 0.43
C ILE A 21 -3.38 -4.82 0.21
N ILE A 22 -4.36 -5.00 -0.69
CA ILE A 22 -5.28 -6.12 -0.64
C ILE A 22 -4.56 -7.42 -1.02
N LYS A 23 -3.87 -7.47 -2.18
CA LYS A 23 -3.12 -8.65 -2.67
C LYS A 23 -2.10 -8.26 -3.75
N PRO A 24 -0.90 -8.88 -3.78
CA PRO A 24 -0.07 -8.87 -4.99
C PRO A 24 -0.69 -9.77 -6.07
N PRO A 25 -0.79 -9.32 -7.33
CA PRO A 25 -1.30 -10.15 -8.42
C PRO A 25 -0.22 -11.15 -8.88
N THR A 26 -0.57 -12.43 -8.93
CA THR A 26 0.32 -13.54 -9.37
C THR A 26 0.23 -13.83 -10.87
N THR A 27 -0.21 -12.86 -11.67
CA THR A 27 -0.34 -13.04 -13.13
C THR A 27 1.03 -13.04 -13.81
N GLU A 28 1.21 -13.82 -14.88
CA GLU A 28 2.46 -13.91 -15.65
C GLU A 28 2.98 -12.54 -16.10
N SER A 29 2.10 -11.67 -16.60
CA SER A 29 2.46 -10.30 -17.00
C SER A 29 2.95 -9.43 -15.84
N ALA A 30 2.50 -9.69 -14.61
CA ALA A 30 2.97 -9.00 -13.42
C ALA A 30 4.36 -9.51 -13.03
N MET A 31 4.55 -10.84 -13.00
CA MET A 31 5.87 -11.45 -12.70
C MET A 31 6.94 -10.97 -13.67
N LYS A 32 6.63 -10.89 -14.97
CA LYS A 32 7.56 -10.35 -15.97
C LYS A 32 7.95 -8.89 -15.69
N LYS A 33 6.99 -8.03 -15.34
CA LYS A 33 7.27 -6.63 -14.98
C LYS A 33 8.08 -6.49 -13.69
N THR A 34 7.87 -7.38 -12.72
CA THR A 34 8.68 -7.45 -11.51
C THR A 34 10.15 -7.72 -11.83
N ALA A 35 10.42 -8.61 -12.78
CA ALA A 35 11.77 -8.91 -13.25
C ALA A 35 12.38 -7.76 -14.06
N ASP A 36 11.67 -7.25 -15.06
CA ASP A 36 12.26 -6.33 -16.04
C ASP A 36 12.52 -4.93 -15.49
N ASN A 37 11.68 -4.44 -14.56
CA ASN A 37 11.68 -3.04 -14.14
C ASN A 37 11.89 -2.83 -12.64
N ASN A 38 12.13 -3.91 -11.88
CA ASN A 38 12.19 -3.85 -10.43
C ASN A 38 10.94 -3.20 -9.80
N THR A 39 9.76 -3.58 -10.30
CA THR A 39 8.47 -3.02 -9.86
C THR A 39 7.57 -4.05 -9.20
N LEU A 40 7.09 -3.76 -8.00
CA LEU A 40 6.04 -4.55 -7.36
C LEU A 40 4.66 -4.08 -7.82
N LEU A 41 3.79 -5.04 -8.12
CA LEU A 41 2.37 -4.75 -8.37
C LEU A 41 1.54 -5.05 -7.13
N PHE A 42 0.57 -4.16 -6.86
CA PHE A 42 -0.44 -4.36 -5.83
C PHE A 42 -1.84 -4.05 -6.35
N ILE A 43 -2.82 -4.78 -5.83
CA ILE A 43 -4.23 -4.42 -5.93
C ILE A 43 -4.61 -3.67 -4.66
N VAL A 44 -5.18 -2.49 -4.81
CA VAL A 44 -5.51 -1.55 -3.73
C VAL A 44 -6.92 -0.97 -3.93
N ASP A 45 -7.57 -0.50 -2.86
CA ASP A 45 -8.87 0.18 -2.98
C ASP A 45 -8.73 1.50 -3.79
N VAL A 46 -9.78 1.88 -4.51
CA VAL A 46 -9.83 3.11 -5.32
C VAL A 46 -9.59 4.37 -4.50
N LYS A 47 -9.91 4.34 -3.20
CA LYS A 47 -9.76 5.47 -2.27
C LYS A 47 -8.32 5.68 -1.78
N ILE A 48 -7.41 4.75 -2.08
CA ILE A 48 -6.02 4.80 -1.63
C ILE A 48 -5.21 5.76 -2.50
N ASN A 49 -4.52 6.71 -1.88
CA ASN A 49 -3.60 7.62 -2.54
C ASN A 49 -2.17 7.06 -2.62
N LYS A 50 -1.37 7.53 -3.58
CA LYS A 50 0.04 7.10 -3.75
C LYS A 50 0.88 7.19 -2.47
N ARG A 51 0.76 8.30 -1.73
CA ARG A 51 1.47 8.49 -0.45
C ARG A 51 1.11 7.44 0.61
N GLN A 52 -0.14 6.96 0.58
CA GLN A 52 -0.61 5.94 1.52
C GLN A 52 -0.12 4.54 1.15
N ILE A 53 0.35 4.33 -0.09
CA ILE A 53 1.00 3.09 -0.53
C ILE A 53 2.48 3.11 -0.17
N GLU A 54 3.13 4.27 -0.32
CA GLU A 54 4.55 4.47 -0.05
C GLU A 54 4.91 4.38 1.45
N GLN A 55 4.08 4.96 2.32
CA GLN A 55 4.28 4.94 3.77
C GLN A 55 4.42 3.54 4.38
N PRO A 56 3.50 2.57 4.14
CA PRO A 56 3.62 1.23 4.69
C PRO A 56 4.79 0.45 4.08
N MET A 57 5.15 0.66 2.81
CA MET A 57 6.32 0.03 2.19
C MET A 57 7.61 0.38 2.94
N LYS A 58 7.78 1.68 3.24
CA LYS A 58 8.94 2.18 3.97
C LYS A 58 8.93 1.77 5.45
N LYS A 59 7.75 1.64 6.07
CA LYS A 59 7.62 1.33 7.51
C LYS A 59 7.68 -0.15 7.85
N LEU A 60 7.10 -1.02 7.01
CA LEU A 60 6.94 -2.44 7.32
C LEU A 60 8.09 -3.29 6.82
N SER A 61 8.79 -2.82 5.80
CA SER A 61 9.79 -3.63 5.10
C SER A 61 11.12 -2.92 4.89
N ASP A 62 11.26 -1.69 5.39
CA ASP A 62 12.44 -0.83 5.19
C ASP A 62 12.88 -0.76 3.72
N ILE A 63 11.90 -0.78 2.81
CA ILE A 63 12.13 -0.72 1.37
C ILE A 63 12.00 0.73 0.93
N ASP A 64 13.02 1.23 0.25
CA ASP A 64 12.94 2.52 -0.41
C ASP A 64 12.26 2.42 -1.77
N VAL A 65 11.25 3.26 -1.94
CA VAL A 65 10.43 3.35 -3.14
C VAL A 65 10.90 4.55 -3.96
N VAL A 66 11.19 4.33 -5.24
CA VAL A 66 11.54 5.40 -6.17
C VAL A 66 10.28 6.11 -6.66
N LYS A 67 9.27 5.34 -7.05
CA LYS A 67 8.05 5.89 -7.66
C LYS A 67 6.86 4.97 -7.51
N VAL A 68 5.68 5.58 -7.27
CA VAL A 68 4.39 4.87 -7.29
C VAL A 68 3.51 5.39 -8.44
N ASN A 69 3.06 4.48 -9.27
CA ASN A 69 2.05 4.72 -10.31
C ASN A 69 0.78 3.93 -9.98
N THR A 70 -0.39 4.51 -10.23
CA THR A 70 -1.69 3.89 -9.94
C THR A 70 -2.58 3.97 -11.17
N LEU A 71 -3.29 2.88 -11.47
CA LEU A 71 -4.24 2.76 -12.55
C LEU A 71 -5.58 2.28 -11.98
N ILE A 72 -6.66 3.00 -12.26
CA ILE A 72 -8.01 2.58 -11.86
C ILE A 72 -8.49 1.49 -12.82
N LYS A 73 -8.83 0.31 -12.30
CA LYS A 73 -9.46 -0.77 -13.07
C LYS A 73 -10.98 -0.54 -13.12
N PRO A 74 -11.67 -0.98 -14.18
CA PRO A 74 -13.13 -0.88 -14.28
C PRO A 74 -13.86 -1.59 -13.12
N ASP A 75 -13.23 -2.62 -12.53
CA ASP A 75 -13.77 -3.43 -11.42
C ASP A 75 -13.78 -2.72 -10.05
N LYS A 76 -13.65 -1.38 -10.01
CA LYS A 76 -13.54 -0.58 -8.76
C LYS A 76 -12.39 -0.99 -7.86
N GLU A 77 -11.29 -1.41 -8.47
CA GLU A 77 -10.02 -1.68 -7.80
C GLU A 77 -8.91 -0.88 -8.49
N ASN A 78 -7.96 -0.37 -7.73
CA ASN A 78 -6.78 0.26 -8.27
C ASN A 78 -5.65 -0.75 -8.39
N LYS A 79 -4.91 -0.71 -9.49
CA LYS A 79 -3.64 -1.41 -9.68
C LYS A 79 -2.51 -0.41 -9.42
N ALA A 80 -1.68 -0.68 -8.42
CA ALA A 80 -0.51 0.12 -8.10
C ALA A 80 0.76 -0.57 -8.60
N TYR A 81 1.63 0.21 -9.23
CA TYR A 81 2.99 -0.17 -9.62
C TYR A 81 3.94 0.61 -8.72
N VAL A 82 4.74 -0.10 -7.95
CA VAL A 82 5.69 0.46 -6.99
C VAL A 82 7.09 0.10 -7.46
N GLN A 83 7.83 1.10 -7.94
CA GLN A 83 9.21 0.94 -8.36
C GLN A 83 10.12 1.03 -7.15
N LEU A 84 10.93 0.01 -6.93
CA LEU A 84 11.87 -0.04 -5.81
C LEU A 84 13.19 0.65 -6.17
N ALA A 85 13.94 1.05 -5.14
CA ALA A 85 15.31 1.48 -5.33
C ALA A 85 16.17 0.32 -5.89
N PRO A 86 17.23 0.62 -6.66
CA PRO A 86 18.09 -0.39 -7.29
C PRO A 86 18.74 -1.33 -6.27
N ASP A 87 18.89 -0.86 -5.03
CA ASP A 87 19.49 -1.59 -3.92
C ASP A 87 18.61 -2.75 -3.43
N TYR A 88 17.33 -2.76 -3.78
CA TYR A 88 16.37 -3.80 -3.39
C TYR A 88 15.86 -4.54 -4.62
N GLY A 89 16.09 -5.85 -4.68
CA GLY A 89 15.52 -6.71 -5.71
C GLY A 89 14.06 -7.01 -5.45
N ALA A 90 13.18 -6.75 -6.42
CA ALA A 90 11.74 -7.01 -6.30
C ALA A 90 11.39 -8.52 -6.17
N TRP A 91 12.35 -9.41 -6.45
CA TRP A 91 12.23 -10.86 -6.21
C TRP A 91 12.54 -11.24 -4.75
N ASP A 92 13.39 -10.48 -4.07
CA ASP A 92 13.80 -10.72 -2.68
C ASP A 92 12.80 -10.14 -1.67
N VAL A 93 11.90 -9.27 -2.15
CA VAL A 93 10.83 -8.70 -1.34
C VAL A 93 9.65 -9.64 -1.33
N ASP A 94 9.23 -10.06 -0.13
CA ASP A 94 7.96 -10.77 0.07
C ASP A 94 6.76 -9.78 0.03
N PRO A 95 6.01 -9.68 -1.08
CA PRO A 95 4.90 -8.72 -1.17
C PRO A 95 3.73 -9.08 -0.23
N THR A 96 3.65 -10.35 0.20
CA THR A 96 2.64 -10.83 1.15
C THR A 96 2.85 -10.24 2.54
N LYS A 97 4.09 -10.00 2.97
CA LYS A 97 4.37 -9.35 4.27
C LYS A 97 3.84 -7.92 4.31
N VAL A 98 3.81 -7.25 3.16
CA VAL A 98 3.29 -5.87 3.06
C VAL A 98 1.76 -5.81 3.06
N GLY A 99 1.07 -6.88 2.62
CA GLY A 99 -0.38 -6.93 2.46
C GLY A 99 -1.19 -7.63 3.55
N SER A 100 -0.56 -8.28 4.54
CA SER A 100 -1.28 -9.24 5.42
C SER A 100 -1.09 -9.10 6.94
N SER A 101 -0.55 -8.00 7.48
CA SER A 101 -0.54 -7.81 8.94
C SER A 101 -1.88 -7.24 9.43
N LYS A 102 -2.91 -8.10 9.56
CA LYS A 102 -3.99 -7.81 10.51
C LYS A 102 -3.37 -7.81 11.91
N PRO A 103 -3.40 -6.72 12.69
CA PRO A 103 -3.16 -6.84 14.12
C PRO A 103 -4.26 -7.75 14.68
N SER A 104 -3.85 -8.85 15.30
CA SER A 104 -4.76 -9.69 16.09
C SER A 104 -5.58 -8.79 17.02
N PRO A 105 -6.90 -8.98 17.15
CA PRO A 105 -7.67 -8.17 18.08
C PRO A 105 -7.10 -8.41 19.48
N ALA A 106 -6.46 -7.39 20.04
CA ALA A 106 -6.09 -7.38 21.44
C ALA A 106 -7.39 -7.61 22.24
N GLY A 107 -7.37 -8.63 23.10
CA GLY A 107 -8.47 -9.00 23.99
C GLY A 107 -8.83 -7.91 24.99
#